data_AF-A0A961C104-F1
#
_entry.id   AF-A0A961C104-F1
#
_cell.length_a   1.000
_cell.length_b   1.000
_cell.length_c   1.000
_cell.angle_alpha   90.00
_cell.angle_beta   90.00
_cell.angle_gamma   90.00
#
_symmetry.space_group_name_H-M   'P 1'
#
loop_
_entity.id
_entity.type
_entity.pdbx_description
1 polymer ?
#
loop_
_entity_poly.entity_id
_entity_poly.type
_entity_poly.pdbx_seq_one_letter_code
_entity_poly.pdbx_strand_id
1 'polypeptide(L)'
;MTGAGRRAVVIGGGISGLVAARRLAAAGHHVTLLEADDRLGGQIHTVEVRGGAGGTTYDVDLGAEAMHTMAPRALALIDELGLRDSMVTARTGESYLWTPRGRRR
;
A
#
# COMPACT_ATOMS: atom_id res chain seq x y z
N MET A 1 -19.80 25.91 -14.18
CA MET A 1 -20.75 24.87 -14.62
C MET A 1 -20.61 23.65 -13.71
N THR A 2 -21.40 23.56 -12.65
CA THR A 2 -21.45 22.38 -11.77
C THR A 2 -22.34 21.33 -12.42
N GLY A 3 -21.77 20.52 -13.32
CA GLY A 3 -22.45 19.32 -13.79
C GLY A 3 -22.70 18.41 -12.59
N ALA A 4 -23.94 17.94 -12.42
CA ALA A 4 -24.28 17.01 -11.35
C ALA A 4 -23.32 15.82 -11.35
N GLY A 5 -22.86 15.40 -10.17
CA GLY A 5 -21.92 14.30 -10.00
C GLY A 5 -22.32 13.07 -10.82
N ARG A 6 -21.39 12.55 -11.62
CA ARG A 6 -21.65 11.32 -12.39
C ARG A 6 -21.58 10.10 -11.48
N ARG A 7 -22.24 9.01 -11.89
CA ARG A 7 -22.05 7.70 -11.28
C ARG A 7 -20.83 7.02 -11.90
N ALA A 8 -19.95 6.49 -11.06
CA ALA A 8 -18.77 5.75 -11.47
C ALA A 8 -18.69 4.42 -10.72
N VAL A 9 -18.23 3.36 -11.41
CA VAL A 9 -17.91 2.08 -10.79
C VAL A 9 -16.41 1.87 -10.89
N VAL A 10 -15.76 1.57 -9.77
CA VAL A 10 -14.34 1.20 -9.69
C VAL A 10 -14.26 -0.29 -9.37
N ILE A 11 -13.53 -1.05 -10.19
CA ILE A 11 -13.36 -2.49 -10.03
C ILE A 11 -11.94 -2.75 -9.49
N GLY A 12 -11.85 -3.41 -8.34
CA GLY A 12 -10.63 -3.64 -7.58
C GLY A 12 -10.46 -2.66 -6.42
N GLY A 13 -10.31 -3.20 -5.21
CA GLY A 13 -10.04 -2.55 -3.93
C GLY A 13 -8.57 -2.52 -3.53
N GLY A 14 -7.65 -2.71 -4.49
CA GLY A 14 -6.23 -2.44 -4.31
C GLY A 14 -5.91 -0.94 -4.24
N ILE A 15 -4.65 -0.60 -3.95
CA ILE A 15 -4.21 0.81 -3.74
C ILE A 15 -4.64 1.75 -4.89
N SER A 16 -4.51 1.32 -6.14
CA SER A 16 -4.91 2.11 -7.31
C SER A 16 -6.41 2.38 -7.34
N GLY A 17 -7.24 1.36 -7.05
CA GLY A 17 -8.70 1.48 -7.03
C GLY A 17 -9.19 2.35 -5.88
N LEU A 18 -8.61 2.20 -4.69
CA LEU A 18 -8.90 3.04 -3.52
C LEU A 18 -8.58 4.51 -3.80
N VAL A 19 -7.42 4.80 -4.38
CA VAL A 19 -7.03 6.18 -4.74
C VAL A 19 -7.94 6.75 -5.83
N ALA A 20 -8.30 5.95 -6.84
CA ALA A 20 -9.24 6.38 -7.88
C ALA A 20 -10.62 6.70 -7.31
N ALA A 21 -11.17 5.81 -6.49
CA ALA A 21 -12.47 6.00 -5.85
C ALA A 21 -12.48 7.22 -4.94
N ARG A 22 -11.43 7.41 -4.10
CA ARG A 22 -11.28 8.59 -3.24
C ARG A 22 -11.26 9.89 -4.04
N ARG A 23 -10.52 9.94 -5.14
CA ARG A 23 -10.43 11.15 -5.99
C ARG A 23 -11.73 11.46 -6.72
N LEU A 24 -12.40 10.44 -7.26
CA LEU A 24 -13.70 10.62 -7.92
C LEU A 24 -14.76 11.09 -6.91
N ALA A 25 -14.77 10.51 -5.71
CA ALA A 25 -15.68 10.94 -4.63
C ALA A 25 -15.39 12.38 -4.19
N ALA A 26 -14.12 12.75 -4.02
CA ALA A 26 -13.71 14.13 -3.69
C ALA A 26 -14.06 15.14 -4.79
N ALA A 27 -14.13 14.70 -6.05
CA ALA A 27 -14.62 15.51 -7.17
C ALA A 27 -16.17 15.61 -7.24
N GLY A 28 -16.89 15.05 -6.27
CA GLY A 28 -18.34 15.10 -6.17
C GLY A 28 -19.08 14.04 -7.00
N HIS A 29 -18.41 12.97 -7.41
CA HIS A 29 -19.05 11.84 -8.11
C HIS A 29 -19.62 10.81 -7.13
N HIS A 30 -20.68 10.11 -7.54
CA HIS A 30 -21.22 8.97 -6.79
C HIS A 30 -20.47 7.71 -7.21
N VAL A 31 -19.64 7.17 -6.31
CA VAL A 31 -18.73 6.06 -6.62
C VAL A 31 -19.19 4.77 -5.95
N THR A 32 -19.25 3.69 -6.73
CA THR A 32 -19.37 2.32 -6.23
C THR A 32 -18.02 1.62 -6.45
N LEU A 33 -17.39 1.13 -5.38
CA LEU A 33 -16.19 0.32 -5.47
C LEU A 33 -16.56 -1.15 -5.27
N LEU A 34 -16.08 -2.02 -6.15
CA LEU A 34 -16.28 -3.46 -6.09
C LEU A 34 -14.92 -4.14 -5.90
N GLU A 35 -14.83 -5.02 -4.92
CA GLU A 35 -13.68 -5.89 -4.66
C GLU A 35 -14.18 -7.34 -4.67
N ALA A 36 -13.38 -8.24 -5.22
CA ALA A 36 -13.67 -9.67 -5.29
C ALA A 36 -13.34 -10.37 -3.97
N ASP A 37 -12.30 -9.91 -3.28
CA ASP A 37 -11.90 -10.42 -1.96
C ASP A 37 -12.78 -9.86 -0.84
N ASP A 38 -12.70 -10.49 0.33
CA ASP A 38 -13.37 -10.07 1.57
C ASP A 38 -12.68 -8.89 2.28
N ARG A 39 -11.56 -8.40 1.71
CA ARG A 39 -10.75 -7.31 2.24
C ARG A 39 -10.30 -6.35 1.14
N LEU A 40 -10.00 -5.13 1.55
CA LEU A 40 -9.34 -4.14 0.70
C LEU A 40 -7.81 -4.31 0.77
N GLY A 41 -7.10 -3.60 -0.11
CA GLY A 41 -5.64 -3.52 -0.14
C GLY A 41 -5.01 -4.26 -1.32
N GLY A 42 -5.70 -5.24 -1.90
CA GLY A 42 -5.17 -6.05 -2.99
C GLY A 42 -3.86 -6.73 -2.57
N GLN A 43 -2.77 -6.45 -3.28
CA GLN A 43 -1.43 -6.99 -2.95
C GLN A 43 -0.81 -6.42 -1.67
N ILE A 44 -1.34 -5.32 -1.13
CA ILE A 44 -0.89 -4.79 0.17
C ILE A 44 -1.64 -5.58 1.25
N HIS A 45 -0.93 -6.46 1.94
CA HIS A 45 -1.50 -7.35 2.95
C HIS A 45 -0.45 -7.74 3.98
N THR A 46 -0.69 -7.34 5.22
CA THR A 46 0.08 -7.78 6.38
C THR A 46 -0.68 -8.91 7.06
N VAL A 47 -0.01 -10.03 7.33
CA VAL A 47 -0.59 -11.20 8.01
C VAL A 47 0.22 -11.58 9.24
N GLU A 48 -0.46 -12.13 10.23
CA GLU A 48 0.18 -12.74 11.39
C GLU A 48 0.66 -14.15 11.05
N VAL A 49 1.97 -14.40 11.22
CA VAL A 49 2.59 -15.70 11.03
C VAL A 49 3.19 -16.17 12.35
N ARG A 50 2.82 -17.37 12.80
CA ARG A 50 3.48 -18.03 13.94
C ARG A 50 4.76 -18.73 13.48
N GLY A 51 5.89 -18.40 14.09
CA GLY A 51 7.20 -18.97 13.75
C GLY A 51 8.19 -18.99 14.91
N GLY A 52 9.33 -19.67 14.70
CA GLY A 52 10.44 -19.75 15.66
C GLY A 52 10.25 -20.79 16.78
N ALA A 53 11.36 -21.17 17.40
CA ALA A 53 11.39 -22.05 18.57
C ALA A 53 10.79 -21.29 19.78
N GLY A 54 9.48 -21.44 19.97
CA GLY A 54 8.70 -20.72 20.99
C GLY A 54 7.32 -20.26 20.52
N GLY A 55 7.05 -20.31 19.21
CA GLY A 55 5.75 -19.93 18.66
C GLY A 55 5.48 -18.43 18.75
N THR A 56 6.50 -17.61 18.54
CA THR A 56 6.37 -16.16 18.41
C THR A 56 5.50 -15.82 17.20
N THR A 57 4.65 -14.81 17.32
CA THR A 57 3.88 -14.27 16.19
C THR A 57 4.65 -13.11 15.57
N TYR A 58 4.67 -13.06 14.24
CA TYR A 58 5.28 -12.01 13.44
C TYR A 58 4.25 -11.43 12.49
N ASP A 59 4.21 -10.10 12.37
CA ASP A 59 3.52 -9.44 11.27
C ASP A 59 4.41 -9.51 10.02
N VAL A 60 3.87 -10.05 8.94
CA VAL A 60 4.59 -10.28 7.69
C VAL A 60 3.82 -9.66 6.53
N ASP A 61 4.48 -8.79 5.77
CA ASP A 61 3.94 -8.27 4.52
C ASP A 61 4.07 -9.31 3.41
N LEU A 62 2.96 -9.72 2.82
CA LEU A 62 2.93 -10.73 1.75
C LEU A 62 3.18 -10.17 0.35
N GLY A 63 3.26 -8.85 0.21
CA GLY A 63 3.38 -8.17 -1.09
C GLY A 63 4.22 -6.91 -1.01
N ALA A 64 3.58 -5.74 -0.93
CA ALA A 64 4.31 -4.49 -0.82
C ALA A 64 4.94 -4.33 0.57
N GLU A 65 6.26 -4.39 0.65
CA GLU A 65 7.03 -4.27 1.91
C GLU A 65 7.58 -2.85 2.15
N ALA A 66 7.71 -2.05 1.08
CA ALA A 66 8.24 -0.70 1.15
C ALA A 66 7.78 0.13 -0.04
N MET A 67 7.81 1.46 0.12
CA MET A 67 7.64 2.39 -0.99
C MET A 67 8.86 3.31 -1.11
N HIS A 68 9.15 3.72 -2.34
CA HIS A 68 10.15 4.76 -2.56
C HIS A 68 9.62 6.12 -2.12
N THR A 69 10.25 6.70 -1.09
CA THR A 69 9.91 8.04 -0.58
C THR A 69 10.22 9.17 -1.56
N MET A 70 10.96 8.90 -2.63
CA MET A 70 11.21 9.88 -3.70
C MET A 70 10.03 10.06 -4.66
N ALA A 71 8.93 9.30 -4.50
CA ALA A 71 7.72 9.44 -5.29
C ALA A 71 6.82 10.57 -4.75
N PRO A 72 6.78 11.76 -5.38
CA PRO A 72 6.12 12.93 -4.78
C PRO A 72 4.61 12.74 -4.61
N ARG A 73 4.00 11.96 -5.50
CA ARG A 73 2.56 11.65 -5.45
C ARG A 73 2.19 10.71 -4.31
N ALA A 74 3.11 9.84 -3.88
CA ALA A 74 2.88 8.94 -2.76
C ALA A 74 3.01 9.69 -1.42
N LEU A 75 4.04 10.53 -1.28
CA LEU A 75 4.20 11.39 -0.09
C LEU A 75 3.03 12.37 0.07
N ALA A 76 2.61 13.02 -1.01
CA ALA A 76 1.45 13.91 -0.97
C ALA A 76 0.18 13.17 -0.49
N LEU A 77 -0.04 11.92 -0.94
CA LEU A 77 -1.16 11.12 -0.47
C LEU A 77 -1.01 10.74 1.02
N ILE A 78 0.19 10.43 1.50
CA ILE A 78 0.45 10.18 2.93
C ILE A 78 0.12 11.40 3.77
N ASP A 79 0.55 12.59 3.34
CA ASP A 79 0.27 13.85 4.02
C ASP A 79 -1.24 14.16 4.01
N GLU A 80 -1.91 13.98 2.86
CA GLU A 80 -3.37 14.13 2.72
C GLU A 80 -4.17 13.18 3.64
N LEU A 81 -3.60 12.02 3.98
CA LEU A 81 -4.20 11.05 4.89
C LEU A 81 -3.79 11.26 6.35
N GLY A 82 -2.89 12.21 6.64
CA GLY A 82 -2.38 12.46 7.99
C GLY A 82 -1.49 11.35 8.52
N LEU A 83 -0.89 10.53 7.64
CA LEU A 83 -0.13 9.33 8.00
C LEU A 83 1.39 9.58 8.09
N ARG A 84 1.82 10.84 7.99
CA ARG A 84 3.24 11.20 7.94
C ARG A 84 4.00 10.73 9.18
N ASP A 85 3.40 10.87 10.36
CA ASP A 85 4.01 10.51 11.64
C ASP A 85 4.02 8.99 11.89
N SER A 86 3.25 8.23 11.12
CA SER A 86 3.23 6.76 11.15
C SER A 86 4.28 6.14 10.23
N MET A 87 4.98 6.94 9.41
CA MET A 87 6.01 6.42 8.52
C MET A 87 7.22 5.94 9.31
N VAL A 88 7.60 4.69 9.07
CA VAL A 88 8.87 4.13 9.53
C VAL A 88 9.87 4.10 8.39
N THR A 89 11.12 4.46 8.66
CA THR A 89 12.20 4.32 7.69
C THR A 89 12.83 2.95 7.82
N ALA A 90 13.13 2.33 6.70
CA ALA A 90 13.88 1.08 6.69
C ALA A 90 15.21 1.28 7.42
N ARG A 91 15.52 0.37 8.34
CA ARG A 91 16.81 0.37 9.03
C ARG A 91 17.89 0.21 7.97
N THR A 92 18.84 1.14 7.92
CA THR A 92 19.99 1.03 7.03
C THR A 92 20.87 -0.13 7.50
N GLY A 93 21.16 -1.05 6.59
CA GLY A 93 22.07 -2.17 6.80
C GLY A 93 23.06 -2.28 5.66
N GLU A 94 24.00 -3.21 5.75
CA GLU A 94 24.87 -3.52 4.61
C GLU A 94 24.07 -4.27 3.54
N SER A 95 24.05 -3.73 2.32
CA SER A 95 23.59 -4.45 1.14
C SER A 95 24.69 -5.40 0.67
N TYR A 96 24.30 -6.58 0.20
CA TYR A 96 25.24 -7.55 -0.36
C TYR A 96 24.72 -8.07 -1.71
N LEU A 97 25.65 -8.36 -2.62
CA LEU A 97 25.39 -9.12 -3.83
C LEU A 97 25.84 -10.56 -3.61
N TRP A 98 24.92 -11.52 -3.77
CA TRP A 98 25.29 -12.93 -3.81
C TRP A 98 25.64 -13.34 -5.23
N THR A 99 26.87 -13.80 -5.45
CA THR A 99 27.35 -14.30 -6.74
C THR A 99 27.73 -15.78 -6.63
N PRO A 100 27.90 -16.52 -7.74
CA PRO A 100 28.47 -17.86 -7.70
C PRO A 100 29.85 -17.95 -7.03
N ARG A 101 30.57 -16.82 -6.91
CA ARG A 101 31.85 -16.71 -6.21
C ARG A 101 31.71 -16.27 -4.73
N GLY A 102 30.50 -16.33 -4.20
CA GLY A 102 30.13 -15.93 -2.83
C GLY A 102 29.64 -14.50 -2.70
N ARG A 103 29.42 -14.08 -1.44
CA ARG A 103 28.94 -12.75 -1.04
C ARG A 103 29.94 -11.64 -1.44
N ARG A 104 29.44 -10.54 -1.98
CA ARG A 104 30.17 -9.31 -2.29
C ARG A 104 29.42 -8.11 -1.72
N ARG A 105 30.15 -7.02 -1.45
CA ARG A 105 29.58 -5.71 -1.13
C ARG A 105 29.49 -4.89 -2.41
#